data_AF-A0A919IND7-F1
#
_entry.id   AF-A0A919IND7-F1
#
_cell.length_a   1.000
_cell.length_b   1.000
_cell.length_c   1.000
_cell.angle_alpha   90.00
_cell.angle_beta   90.00
_cell.angle_gamma   90.00
#
_symmetry.space_group_name_H-M   'P 1'
#
loop_
_entity.id
_entity.type
_entity.pdbx_description
1 polymer ?
#
loop_
_entity_poly.entity_id
_entity_poly.type
_entity_poly.pdbx_seq_one_letter_code
_entity_poly.pdbx_strand_id
1 'polypeptide(L)'
;MDEFWLHPRLGTATRGGRAPRHYLIALQHAVHTLDADPRWQQWWFRTGFRGCQLGIVTEGVDHLRPSADIRHLGDQLRANFTCALPSDCSDNELMRRAVAEVRTMFEVIREAMALPALPPDPEPAPPPSCADDVTVTERALTSVPRELEQQGYLTLTQVQNFFG
;
A
#
# COMPACT_ATOMS: atom_id res chain seq x y z
N MET A 1 -4.77 -12.07 -20.29
CA MET A 1 -3.81 -11.40 -19.39
C MET A 1 -4.70 -10.46 -18.60
N ASP A 2 -4.94 -10.75 -17.32
CA ASP A 2 -5.88 -9.95 -16.53
C ASP A 2 -5.33 -8.52 -16.44
N GLU A 3 -6.01 -7.61 -17.13
CA GLU A 3 -5.65 -6.19 -17.22
C GLU A 3 -6.16 -5.49 -15.96
N PHE A 4 -5.53 -5.81 -14.83
CA PHE A 4 -5.80 -5.14 -13.57
C PHE A 4 -5.43 -3.67 -13.71
N TRP A 5 -6.29 -2.77 -13.25
CA TRP A 5 -5.97 -1.34 -13.24
C TRP A 5 -5.10 -1.00 -12.03
N LEU A 6 -5.16 -1.81 -10.97
CA LEU A 6 -4.38 -1.64 -9.76
C LEU A 6 -3.28 -2.69 -9.68
N HIS A 7 -2.03 -2.23 -9.64
CA HIS A 7 -0.84 -3.07 -9.56
C HIS A 7 -0.18 -2.90 -8.18
N PRO A 8 -0.54 -3.73 -7.18
CA PRO A 8 0.09 -3.66 -5.87
C PRO A 8 1.56 -4.06 -5.94
N ARG A 9 2.40 -3.32 -5.23
CA ARG A 9 3.78 -3.70 -4.92
C ARG A 9 3.97 -3.64 -3.42
N LEU A 10 4.18 -4.78 -2.79
CA LEU A 10 4.31 -4.88 -1.34
C LEU A 10 5.78 -4.93 -0.95
N GLY A 11 6.14 -4.11 0.02
CA GLY A 11 7.49 -3.93 0.50
C GLY A 11 7.55 -4.02 2.02
N THR A 12 8.69 -4.47 2.53
CA THR A 12 8.95 -4.46 3.97
C THR A 12 10.38 -4.04 4.27
N ALA A 13 10.50 -3.15 5.23
CA ALA A 13 11.74 -2.56 5.70
C ALA A 13 11.88 -2.89 7.20
N THR A 14 12.30 -4.12 7.51
CA THR A 14 12.45 -4.57 8.91
C THR A 14 13.90 -4.44 9.39
N ARG A 15 14.06 -4.16 10.70
CA ARG A 15 15.37 -4.00 11.35
C ARG A 15 15.88 -5.22 12.13
N GLY A 16 15.16 -6.34 12.14
CA GLY A 16 15.47 -7.43 13.06
C GLY A 16 14.79 -8.79 12.82
N GLY A 17 14.15 -9.01 11.68
CA GLY A 17 13.61 -10.33 11.35
C GLY A 17 12.12 -10.31 10.98
N ARG A 18 11.81 -11.24 10.06
CA ARG A 18 10.55 -11.54 9.36
C ARG A 18 9.61 -10.37 9.08
N ALA A 19 9.39 -10.16 7.78
CA ALA A 19 8.26 -9.41 7.27
C ALA A 19 6.96 -9.81 8.00
N PRO A 20 6.08 -8.85 8.35
CA PRO A 20 4.77 -9.12 8.96
C PRO A 20 3.82 -9.81 7.95
N ARG A 21 4.11 -11.06 7.56
CA ARG A 21 3.48 -11.73 6.42
C ARG A 21 1.96 -11.64 6.45
N HIS A 22 1.35 -11.76 7.63
CA HIS A 22 -0.11 -11.69 7.81
C HIS A 22 -0.67 -10.30 7.48
N TYR A 23 0.02 -9.23 7.86
CA TYR A 23 -0.42 -7.87 7.52
C TYR A 23 -0.22 -7.54 6.04
N LEU A 24 0.87 -8.04 5.44
CA LEU A 24 1.09 -7.89 3.99
C LEU A 24 0.05 -8.67 3.18
N ILE A 25 -0.33 -9.87 3.62
CA ILE A 25 -1.46 -10.63 3.05
C ILE A 25 -2.74 -9.82 3.16
N ALA A 26 -3.02 -9.23 4.33
CA ALA A 26 -4.21 -8.41 4.54
C ALA A 26 -4.23 -7.18 3.61
N LEU A 27 -3.10 -6.48 3.44
CA LEU A 27 -2.95 -5.37 2.50
C LEU A 27 -3.16 -5.81 1.05
N GLN A 28 -2.59 -6.96 0.66
CA GLN A 28 -2.79 -7.51 -0.68
C GLN A 28 -4.27 -7.82 -0.94
N HIS A 29 -4.94 -8.44 0.03
CA HIS A 29 -6.35 -8.79 -0.08
C HIS A 29 -7.24 -7.55 -0.15
N ALA A 30 -6.96 -6.53 0.66
CA ALA A 30 -7.66 -5.25 0.58
C ALA A 30 -7.51 -4.60 -0.81
N VAL A 31 -6.30 -4.61 -1.38
CA VAL A 31 -6.05 -4.11 -2.74
C VAL A 31 -6.80 -4.93 -3.78
N HIS A 32 -6.74 -6.25 -3.74
CA HIS A 32 -7.44 -7.11 -4.71
C HIS A 32 -8.97 -6.97 -4.60
N THR A 33 -9.50 -6.82 -3.39
CA THR A 33 -10.94 -6.60 -3.17
C THR A 33 -11.39 -5.29 -3.81
N LEU A 34 -10.58 -4.24 -3.69
CA LEU A 34 -10.84 -2.94 -4.30
C LEU A 34 -10.70 -2.99 -5.83
N ASP A 35 -9.65 -3.64 -6.34
CA ASP A 35 -9.42 -3.81 -7.77
C ASP A 35 -10.56 -4.58 -8.45
N ALA A 36 -11.13 -5.59 -7.78
CA ALA A 36 -12.25 -6.38 -8.26
C ALA A 36 -13.63 -5.70 -8.12
N ASP A 37 -13.76 -4.61 -7.36
CA ASP A 37 -15.05 -3.93 -7.17
C ASP A 37 -15.42 -3.08 -8.40
N PRO A 38 -16.57 -3.34 -9.08
CA PRO A 38 -16.95 -2.63 -10.30
C PRO A 38 -17.14 -1.11 -10.11
N ARG A 39 -17.53 -0.66 -8.91
CA ARG A 39 -17.72 0.76 -8.61
C ARG A 39 -16.38 1.47 -8.55
N TRP A 40 -15.37 0.79 -8.00
CA TRP A 40 -13.98 1.26 -7.98
C TRP A 40 -13.34 1.24 -9.36
N GLN A 41 -13.55 0.18 -10.14
CA GLN A 41 -13.11 0.13 -11.54
C GLN A 41 -13.72 1.29 -12.36
N GLN A 42 -15.03 1.53 -12.22
CA GLN A 42 -15.70 2.62 -12.93
C GLN A 42 -15.25 4.01 -12.44
N TRP A 43 -14.98 4.16 -11.14
CA TRP A 43 -14.39 5.39 -10.61
C TRP A 43 -12.99 5.63 -11.18
N TRP A 44 -12.14 4.60 -11.20
CA TRP A 44 -10.80 4.70 -11.75
C TRP A 44 -10.81 5.03 -13.25
N PHE A 45 -11.66 4.37 -14.03
CA PHE A 45 -11.79 4.65 -15.47
C PHE A 45 -12.10 6.12 -15.76
N ARG A 46 -12.89 6.79 -14.90
CA ARG A 46 -13.23 8.22 -15.06
C ARG A 46 -12.06 9.16 -14.76
N THR A 47 -10.99 8.69 -14.14
CA THR A 47 -9.78 9.49 -13.89
C THR A 47 -8.97 9.74 -15.15
N GLY A 48 -9.13 8.89 -16.17
CA GLY A 48 -8.34 8.93 -17.41
C GLY A 48 -6.98 8.22 -17.32
N PHE A 49 -6.58 7.72 -16.14
CA PHE A 49 -5.38 6.88 -16.02
C PHE A 49 -5.67 5.44 -16.44
N ARG A 50 -4.72 4.81 -17.14
CA ARG A 50 -4.81 3.39 -17.51
C ARG A 50 -4.58 2.45 -16.33
N GLY A 51 -3.82 2.89 -15.33
CA GLY A 51 -3.53 2.08 -14.17
C GLY A 51 -2.78 2.82 -13.06
N CYS A 52 -2.75 2.19 -11.90
CA CYS A 52 -2.13 2.66 -10.67
C CYS A 52 -1.10 1.63 -10.19
N GLN A 53 0.17 2.01 -10.13
CA GLN A 53 1.20 1.27 -9.41
C GLN A 53 1.20 1.71 -7.95
N LEU A 54 0.56 0.91 -7.08
CA LEU A 54 0.44 1.19 -5.65
C LEU A 54 1.53 0.45 -4.89
N GLY A 55 2.59 1.17 -4.50
CA GLY A 55 3.64 0.67 -3.63
C GLY A 55 3.28 0.87 -2.15
N ILE A 56 3.34 -0.19 -1.35
CA ILE A 56 3.11 -0.11 0.11
C ILE A 56 4.32 -0.70 0.81
N VAL A 57 5.04 0.12 1.56
CA VAL A 57 6.20 -0.28 2.34
C VAL A 57 5.85 -0.29 3.81
N THR A 58 5.99 -1.44 4.44
CA THR A 58 5.80 -1.58 5.89
C THR A 58 7.10 -1.29 6.63
N GLU A 59 7.05 -0.40 7.63
CA GLU A 59 8.17 -0.06 8.52
C GLU A 59 7.81 -0.31 9.99
N GLY A 60 8.77 -0.81 10.77
CA GLY A 60 8.54 -1.38 12.10
C GLY A 60 8.40 -0.40 13.27
N VAL A 61 8.16 0.88 13.03
CA VAL A 61 7.99 1.90 14.08
C VAL A 61 6.80 2.80 13.74
N ASP A 62 6.10 3.30 14.75
CA ASP A 62 4.91 4.13 14.57
C ASP A 62 5.25 5.40 13.78
N HIS A 63 4.63 5.59 12.61
CA HIS A 63 4.90 6.76 11.78
C HIS A 63 4.09 7.95 12.24
N LEU A 64 4.77 9.04 12.58
CA LEU A 64 4.11 10.32 12.84
C LEU A 64 3.39 10.86 11.59
N ARG A 65 3.78 10.44 10.37
CA ARG A 65 3.06 10.72 9.11
C ARG A 65 3.33 9.63 8.06
N PRO A 66 2.31 9.15 7.31
CA PRO A 66 2.54 8.38 6.11
C PRO A 66 3.34 9.23 5.11
N SER A 67 4.52 8.75 4.71
CA SER A 67 5.26 9.38 3.63
C SER A 67 4.70 8.85 2.31
N ALA A 68 4.16 9.76 1.50
CA ALA A 68 3.59 9.44 0.19
C ALA A 68 4.42 10.06 -0.93
N ASP A 69 4.78 9.26 -1.92
CA ASP A 69 5.33 9.69 -3.21
C ASP A 69 4.31 9.40 -4.30
N ILE A 70 3.62 10.43 -4.80
CA ILE A 70 2.60 10.30 -5.84
C ILE A 70 3.08 11.02 -7.09
N ARG A 71 3.18 10.27 -8.19
CA ARG A 71 3.74 10.74 -9.45
C ARG A 71 2.89 10.29 -10.62
N HIS A 72 2.74 11.21 -11.58
CA HIS A 72 2.21 10.90 -12.89
C HIS A 72 3.33 10.40 -13.79
N LEU A 73 3.17 9.22 -14.40
CA LEU A 73 4.13 8.61 -15.31
C LEU A 73 3.41 8.23 -16.62
N GLY A 74 3.39 9.15 -17.58
CA GLY A 74 2.76 8.91 -18.87
C GLY A 74 1.23 8.91 -18.78
N ASP A 75 0.61 7.73 -18.85
CA ASP A 75 -0.82 7.51 -18.63
C ASP A 75 -1.11 6.65 -17.38
N GLN A 76 -0.08 6.43 -16.55
CA GLN A 76 -0.15 5.68 -15.31
C GLN A 76 0.11 6.57 -14.10
N LEU A 77 -0.54 6.24 -12.99
CA LEU A 77 -0.22 6.79 -11.68
C LEU A 77 0.76 5.85 -10.97
N ARG A 78 1.79 6.40 -10.33
CA ARG A 78 2.62 5.68 -9.35
C ARG A 78 2.47 6.35 -8.00
N ALA A 79 2.04 5.58 -7.00
CA ALA A 79 1.88 6.06 -5.64
C ALA A 79 2.58 5.09 -4.68
N ASN A 80 3.58 5.56 -3.95
CA ASN A 80 4.28 4.76 -2.94
C ASN A 80 4.00 5.33 -1.56
N PHE A 81 3.60 4.47 -0.63
CA PHE A 81 3.26 4.82 0.74
C PHE A 81 4.10 4.04 1.73
N THR A 82 4.31 4.63 2.90
CA THR A 82 4.78 3.92 4.07
C THR A 82 3.65 3.70 5.08
N CYS A 83 3.62 2.51 5.69
CA CYS A 83 2.67 2.12 6.72
C CYS A 83 3.42 1.59 7.93
N ALA A 84 2.92 1.95 9.12
CA ALA A 84 3.43 1.40 10.36
C ALA A 84 3.02 -0.08 10.48
N LEU A 85 3.87 -0.88 11.11
CA LEU A 85 3.50 -2.22 11.52
C LEU A 85 2.48 -2.16 12.65
N PRO A 86 1.26 -2.72 12.48
CA PRO A 86 0.34 -2.85 13.59
C PRO A 86 0.92 -3.80 14.65
N SER A 87 0.92 -3.36 15.91
CA SER A 87 1.25 -4.19 17.07
C SER A 87 0.15 -5.23 17.32
N ASP A 88 0.51 -6.46 17.72
CA ASP A 88 -0.34 -7.56 18.23
C ASP A 88 -1.86 -7.38 18.00
N CYS A 89 -2.30 -7.70 16.79
CA CYS A 89 -3.72 -7.67 16.38
C CYS A 89 -4.18 -9.08 15.98
N SER A 90 -5.47 -9.37 16.14
CA SER A 90 -6.09 -10.56 15.53
C SER A 90 -6.16 -10.42 13.99
N ASP A 91 -6.24 -11.53 13.25
CA ASP A 91 -6.31 -11.50 11.78
C ASP A 91 -7.50 -10.67 11.25
N ASN A 92 -8.65 -10.70 11.94
CA ASN A 92 -9.81 -9.88 11.59
C ASN A 92 -9.57 -8.37 11.80
N GLU A 93 -8.78 -8.01 12.81
CA GLU A 93 -8.36 -6.62 13.03
C GLU A 93 -7.32 -6.19 12.01
N LEU A 94 -6.38 -7.06 11.65
CA LEU A 94 -5.42 -6.80 10.58
C LEU A 94 -6.14 -6.56 9.25
N MET A 95 -7.16 -7.35 8.93
CA MET A 95 -7.93 -7.17 7.70
C MET A 95 -8.70 -5.84 7.69
N ARG A 96 -9.40 -5.50 8.77
CA ARG A 96 -10.09 -4.21 8.88
C ARG A 96 -9.12 -3.02 8.77
N ARG A 97 -7.95 -3.12 9.41
CA ARG A 97 -6.90 -2.09 9.32
C ARG A 97 -6.36 -1.98 7.89
N ALA A 98 -6.06 -3.09 7.24
CA ALA A 98 -5.57 -3.09 5.87
C ALA A 98 -6.56 -2.45 4.88
N VAL A 99 -7.86 -2.74 5.02
CA VAL A 99 -8.91 -2.10 4.21
C VAL A 99 -8.95 -0.59 4.47
N ALA A 100 -8.92 -0.17 5.74
CA ALA A 100 -8.92 1.26 6.10
C ALA A 100 -7.67 1.98 5.59
N GLU A 101 -6.50 1.35 5.66
CA GLU A 101 -5.22 1.88 5.17
C GLU A 101 -5.22 2.06 3.65
N VAL A 102 -5.61 1.02 2.91
CA VAL A 102 -5.72 1.11 1.44
C VAL A 102 -6.73 2.18 1.04
N ARG A 103 -7.88 2.26 1.71
CA ARG A 103 -8.85 3.35 1.47
C ARG A 103 -8.22 4.73 1.72
N THR A 104 -7.49 4.88 2.82
CA THR A 104 -6.82 6.14 3.18
C THR A 104 -5.77 6.52 2.12
N MET A 105 -5.00 5.57 1.59
CA MET A 105 -4.06 5.83 0.49
C MET A 105 -4.79 6.37 -0.75
N PHE A 106 -5.94 5.81 -1.09
CA PHE A 106 -6.76 6.31 -2.20
C PHE A 106 -7.36 7.69 -1.93
N GLU A 107 -7.69 8.03 -0.67
CA GLU A 107 -8.08 9.39 -0.30
C GLU A 107 -6.93 10.36 -0.51
N VAL A 108 -5.70 9.99 -0.12
CA VAL A 108 -4.50 10.82 -0.37
C VAL A 108 -4.25 10.99 -1.87
N ILE A 109 -4.37 9.92 -2.67
CA ILE A 109 -4.29 9.99 -4.14
C ILE A 109 -5.36 10.93 -4.70
N ARG A 110 -6.60 10.79 -4.24
CA ARG A 110 -7.71 11.63 -4.68
C ARG A 110 -7.41 13.10 -4.44
N GLU A 111 -6.93 13.45 -3.24
CA GLU A 111 -6.60 14.84 -2.91
C GLU A 111 -5.43 15.36 -3.72
N ALA A 112 -4.34 14.58 -3.81
CA ALA A 112 -3.14 14.96 -4.53
C ALA A 112 -3.39 15.19 -6.03
N MET A 113 -4.31 14.41 -6.62
CA MET A 113 -4.62 14.44 -8.06
C MET A 113 -5.93 15.17 -8.38
N ALA A 114 -6.58 15.78 -7.38
CA ALA A 114 -7.88 16.44 -7.50
C ALA A 114 -8.98 15.57 -8.15
N LEU A 115 -9.05 14.29 -7.78
CA LEU A 115 -10.01 13.32 -8.33
C LEU A 115 -11.39 13.43 -7.64
N PRO A 116 -12.46 12.89 -8.26
CA PRO A 116 -13.78 12.82 -7.65
C PRO A 116 -13.79 12.01 -6.34
N ALA A 117 -14.81 12.23 -5.51
CA ALA A 117 -15.02 11.47 -4.28
C ALA A 117 -14.95 9.95 -4.50
N LEU A 118 -14.34 9.23 -3.54
CA LEU A 118 -14.20 7.78 -3.62
C LEU A 118 -15.56 7.07 -3.57
N PRO A 119 -15.68 5.90 -4.20
CA PRO A 119 -16.83 5.03 -4.00
C PRO A 119 -16.97 4.55 -2.54
N PRO A 120 -18.13 4.00 -2.17
CA PRO A 120 -18.29 3.25 -0.94
C PRO A 120 -17.30 2.08 -0.84
N ASP A 121 -17.05 1.61 0.37
CA ASP A 121 -16.22 0.42 0.56
C ASP A 121 -16.80 -0.80 -0.19
N PRO A 122 -15.94 -1.66 -0.75
CA PRO A 122 -16.34 -2.96 -1.26
C PRO A 122 -17.04 -3.78 -0.17
N GLU A 123 -17.92 -4.69 -0.57
CA GLU A 123 -18.42 -5.69 0.37
C GLU A 123 -17.26 -6.58 0.83
N PRO A 124 -17.25 -7.04 2.10
CA PRO A 124 -16.19 -7.89 2.60
C PRO A 124 -16.09 -9.18 1.78
N ALA A 125 -15.01 -9.34 1.03
CA ALA A 125 -14.71 -10.60 0.35
C ALA A 125 -14.13 -11.61 1.36
N PRO A 126 -14.40 -12.91 1.20
CA PRO A 126 -13.69 -13.92 1.97
C PRO A 126 -12.17 -13.81 1.72
N PRO A 127 -11.33 -14.13 2.72
CA PRO A 127 -9.88 -14.13 2.54
C PRO A 127 -9.50 -15.11 1.42
N PRO A 128 -8.40 -14.84 0.69
CA PRO A 128 -8.04 -15.66 -0.45
C PRO A 128 -7.58 -17.05 0.02
N SER A 129 -8.01 -18.10 -0.68
CA SER A 129 -7.65 -19.50 -0.41
C SER A 129 -6.14 -19.76 -0.52
N CYS A 130 -5.42 -18.98 -1.34
CA CYS A 130 -3.97 -19.06 -1.50
C CYS A 130 -3.29 -17.94 -0.70
N ALA A 131 -3.00 -18.20 0.57
CA ALA A 131 -2.15 -17.33 1.39
C ALA A 131 -0.65 -17.42 1.03
N ASP A 132 -0.27 -18.27 0.06
CA ASP A 132 1.13 -18.64 -0.14
C ASP A 132 1.91 -17.87 -1.22
N ASP A 133 1.26 -17.16 -2.15
CA ASP A 133 1.95 -16.48 -3.27
C ASP A 133 1.94 -14.94 -3.16
N VAL A 134 2.15 -14.39 -1.96
CA VAL A 134 2.38 -12.94 -1.81
C VAL A 134 3.81 -12.61 -2.19
N THR A 135 4.02 -12.08 -3.39
CA THR A 135 5.32 -11.54 -3.79
C THR A 135 5.61 -10.26 -3.01
N VAL A 136 6.55 -10.33 -2.07
CA VAL A 136 6.99 -9.19 -1.25
C VAL A 136 8.42 -8.81 -1.61
N THR A 137 8.65 -7.53 -1.86
CA THR A 137 10.01 -6.97 -1.98
C THR A 137 10.58 -6.73 -0.59
N GLU A 138 11.54 -7.55 -0.17
CA GLU A 138 12.27 -7.34 1.08
C GLU A 138 13.53 -6.52 0.82
N ARG A 139 13.71 -5.40 1.52
CA ARG A 139 14.96 -4.64 1.52
C ARG A 139 15.36 -4.29 2.94
N ALA A 140 16.62 -4.53 3.28
CA ALA A 140 17.17 -4.00 4.52
C ALA A 140 17.24 -2.47 4.42
N LEU A 141 16.87 -1.78 5.50
CA LEU A 141 17.05 -0.33 5.60
C LEU A 141 18.54 -0.01 5.45
N THR A 142 18.91 0.73 4.40
CA THR A 142 20.25 1.29 4.28
C THR A 142 20.50 2.26 5.44
N SER A 143 21.73 2.25 5.97
CA SER A 143 22.17 3.07 7.10
C SER A 143 21.82 4.55 6.85
N VAL A 144 20.91 5.08 7.66
CA VAL A 144 20.53 6.50 7.68
C VAL A 144 21.32 7.22 8.78
N PRO A 145 21.38 8.56 8.78
CA PRO A 145 21.93 9.31 9.91
C PRO A 145 21.30 8.85 11.24
N ARG A 146 22.12 8.72 12.30
CA ARG A 146 21.69 8.16 13.59
C ARG A 146 20.42 8.79 14.18
N GLU A 147 20.15 10.07 13.91
CA GLU A 147 18.94 10.73 14.38
C GLU A 147 17.67 10.18 13.69
N LEU A 148 17.74 9.92 12.38
CA LEU A 148 16.67 9.27 11.62
C LEU A 148 16.64 7.76 11.90
N GLU A 149 17.79 7.18 12.27
CA GLU A 149 17.83 5.78 12.67
C GLU A 149 16.97 5.54 13.91
N GLN A 150 17.12 6.33 14.97
CA GLN A 150 16.36 6.15 16.21
C GLN A 150 14.85 6.26 16.04
N GLN A 151 14.41 6.92 14.96
CA GLN A 151 13.01 7.15 14.70
C GLN A 151 12.40 6.17 13.67
N GLY A 152 13.22 5.32 13.04
CA GLY A 152 12.73 4.24 12.17
C GLY A 152 12.06 4.70 10.88
N TYR A 153 12.34 5.93 10.42
CA TYR A 153 11.69 6.52 9.25
C TYR A 153 12.41 6.24 7.94
N LEU A 154 11.68 5.76 6.93
CA LEU A 154 12.06 5.85 5.53
C LEU A 154 11.96 7.30 5.05
N THR A 155 13.06 7.81 4.48
CA THR A 155 13.04 9.09 3.78
C THR A 155 12.24 8.99 2.48
N LEU A 156 11.66 10.10 2.00
CA LEU A 156 10.94 10.15 0.71
C LEU A 156 11.78 9.57 -0.44
N THR A 157 13.08 9.83 -0.47
CA THR A 157 14.01 9.26 -1.46
C THR A 157 14.14 7.74 -1.34
N GLN A 158 14.14 7.18 -0.13
CA GLN A 158 14.13 5.73 0.05
C GLN A 158 12.81 5.11 -0.40
N VAL A 159 11.67 5.75 -0.12
CA VAL A 159 10.35 5.31 -0.60
C VAL A 159 10.28 5.32 -2.13
N GLN A 160 10.76 6.39 -2.76
CA GLN A 160 10.81 6.54 -4.22
C GLN A 160 11.62 5.43 -4.92
N ASN A 161 12.71 4.99 -4.28
CA ASN A 161 13.64 4.01 -4.82
C ASN A 161 13.39 2.58 -4.31
N PHE A 162 12.44 2.38 -3.38
CA PHE A 162 12.21 1.08 -2.74
C PHE A 162 11.79 0.02 -3.76
N PHE A 163 10.91 0.40 -4.68
CA PHE A 163 10.46 -0.44 -5.79
C PHE A 163 11.04 0.00 -7.14
N GLY A 164 12.12 0.78 -7.10
CA GLY A 164 12.86 1.24 -8.28
C GLY A 164 13.52 0.10 -9.03
#